data_AF-A0A1B6GCD6-F1
#
_entry.id   AF-A0A1B6GCD6-F1
#
_cell.length_a   1.000
_cell.length_b   1.000
_cell.length_c   1.000
_cell.angle_alpha   90.00
_cell.angle_beta   90.00
_cell.angle_gamma   90.00
#
_symmetry.space_group_name_H-M   'P 1'
#
loop_
_entity.id
_entity.type
_entity.pdbx_description
1 polymer ?
#
loop_
_entity_poly.entity_id
_entity_poly.type
_entity_poly.pdbx_seq_one_letter_code
_entity_poly.pdbx_strand_id
1 'polypeptide(L)'
;MDGKIAKPKEKRRNSERRKEKSRDAARCRRSRETEIFTDLAHALPLPPSTIATLDKASVMRLAISYLRIRTVLSTIPSEVRPVKASPADEQHDSLFLKALEGFLLVVSADGDIVFLSENV
;
A
#
# COMPACT_ATOMS: atom_id res chain seq x y z
N MET A 1 6.73 -45.10 44.99
CA MET A 1 5.74 -44.38 44.16
C MET A 1 5.51 -43.01 44.79
N ASP A 2 4.86 -42.12 44.04
CA ASP A 2 4.24 -40.86 44.51
C ASP A 2 5.10 -39.59 44.40
N GLY A 3 5.28 -39.15 43.15
CA GLY A 3 5.65 -37.78 42.80
C GLY A 3 4.52 -36.81 43.15
N LYS A 4 4.77 -35.90 44.09
CA LYS A 4 3.87 -34.79 44.44
C LYS A 4 3.75 -33.83 43.25
N ILE A 5 2.62 -33.87 42.55
CA ILE A 5 2.24 -32.87 41.55
C ILE A 5 1.91 -31.56 42.28
N ALA A 6 2.80 -30.58 42.22
CA ALA A 6 2.58 -29.25 42.77
C ALA A 6 1.46 -28.54 42.00
N LYS A 7 0.29 -28.34 42.63
CA LYS A 7 -0.82 -27.58 42.04
C LYS A 7 -0.38 -26.13 41.74
N PRO A 8 -0.68 -25.56 40.56
CA PRO A 8 -0.27 -24.21 40.22
C PRO A 8 -0.94 -23.20 41.16
N LYS A 9 -0.14 -22.32 41.79
CA LYS A 9 -0.65 -21.22 42.64
C LYS A 9 -1.60 -20.34 41.81
N GLU A 10 -2.81 -20.08 42.32
CA GLU A 10 -3.90 -19.39 41.61
C GLU A 10 -3.54 -18.01 41.01
N LYS A 11 -2.62 -17.27 41.65
CA LYS A 11 -2.04 -16.03 41.10
C LYS A 11 -1.29 -16.24 39.78
N ARG A 12 -0.58 -17.36 39.61
CA ARG A 12 0.12 -17.73 38.35
C ARG A 12 -0.89 -18.06 37.25
N ARG A 13 -1.95 -18.82 37.57
CA ARG A 13 -3.05 -19.15 36.62
C ARG A 13 -3.79 -17.89 36.13
N ASN A 14 -3.99 -16.89 36.98
CA ASN A 14 -4.57 -15.60 36.59
C ASN A 14 -3.65 -14.82 35.65
N SER A 15 -2.33 -14.82 35.91
CA SER A 15 -1.35 -14.15 35.05
C SER A 15 -1.24 -14.80 33.67
N GLU A 16 -1.33 -16.13 33.58
CA GLU A 16 -1.31 -16.86 32.31
C GLU A 16 -2.54 -16.55 31.47
N ARG A 17 -3.74 -16.56 32.07
CA ARG A 17 -4.98 -16.16 31.37
C ARG A 17 -4.94 -14.73 30.85
N ARG A 18 -4.36 -13.79 31.61
CA ARG A 18 -4.19 -12.40 31.15
C ARG A 18 -3.21 -12.31 29.98
N LYS A 19 -2.08 -13.02 30.06
CA LYS A 19 -1.08 -13.09 28.97
C LYS A 19 -1.67 -13.73 27.71
N GLU A 20 -2.46 -14.79 27.87
CA GLU A 20 -3.15 -15.45 26.76
C GLU A 20 -4.13 -14.50 26.07
N LYS A 21 -5.01 -13.83 26.82
CA LYS A 21 -5.92 -12.81 26.26
C LYS A 21 -5.18 -11.70 25.54
N SER A 22 -4.07 -11.22 26.11
CA SER A 22 -3.24 -10.18 25.47
C SER A 22 -2.62 -10.67 24.17
N ARG A 23 -2.17 -11.93 24.13
CA ARG A 23 -1.60 -12.56 22.93
C ARG A 23 -2.65 -12.72 21.84
N ASP A 24 -3.86 -13.16 22.20
CA ASP A 24 -4.96 -13.33 21.25
C ASP A 24 -5.42 -11.98 20.70
N ALA A 25 -5.51 -10.95 21.55
CA ALA A 25 -5.81 -9.59 21.10
C ALA A 25 -4.73 -9.05 20.15
N ALA A 26 -3.45 -9.27 20.43
CA ALA A 26 -2.36 -8.88 19.55
C ALA A 26 -2.38 -9.64 18.22
N ARG A 27 -2.75 -10.93 18.24
CA ARG A 27 -2.92 -11.74 17.02
C ARG A 27 -4.08 -11.21 16.18
N CYS A 28 -5.24 -10.96 16.80
CA CYS A 28 -6.41 -10.44 16.12
C CYS A 28 -6.13 -9.08 15.47
N ARG A 29 -5.39 -8.20 16.17
CA ARG A 29 -4.93 -6.92 15.62
C ARG A 29 -4.04 -7.11 14.38
N ARG A 30 -3.05 -8.00 14.46
CA ARG A 30 -2.13 -8.28 13.34
C ARG A 30 -2.85 -8.88 12.13
N SER A 31 -3.79 -9.80 12.36
CA SER A 31 -4.60 -10.40 11.28
C SER A 31 -5.43 -9.34 10.56
N ARG A 32 -6.13 -8.49 11.31
CA ARG A 32 -6.91 -7.38 10.73
C ARG A 32 -6.04 -6.37 9.99
N GLU A 33 -4.88 -6.04 10.52
CA GLU A 33 -3.92 -5.17 9.85
C GLU A 33 -3.48 -5.76 8.50
N THR A 34 -3.16 -7.05 8.46
CA THR A 34 -2.78 -7.74 7.20
C THR A 34 -3.92 -7.72 6.18
N GLU A 35 -5.16 -7.95 6.60
CA GLU A 35 -6.35 -7.86 5.73
C GLU A 35 -6.49 -6.46 5.14
N ILE A 36 -6.45 -5.42 5.97
CA ILE A 36 -6.53 -4.02 5.52
C ILE A 36 -5.41 -3.68 4.52
N PHE A 37 -4.17 -4.12 4.77
CA PHE A 37 -3.07 -3.91 3.83
C PHE A 37 -3.27 -4.64 2.52
N THR A 38 -3.88 -5.82 2.57
CA THR A 38 -4.20 -6.60 1.38
C THR A 38 -5.25 -5.87 0.55
N ASP A 39 -6.32 -5.40 1.17
CA ASP A 39 -7.37 -4.63 0.50
C ASP A 39 -6.84 -3.33 -0.11
N LEU A 40 -6.00 -2.61 0.63
CA LEU A 40 -5.36 -1.39 0.14
C LEU A 40 -4.46 -1.66 -1.07
N ALA A 41 -3.68 -2.74 -1.05
CA ALA A 41 -2.82 -3.09 -2.17
C ALA A 41 -3.62 -3.44 -3.43
N HIS A 42 -4.74 -4.15 -3.28
CA HIS A 42 -5.66 -4.47 -4.39
C HIS A 42 -6.42 -3.26 -4.94
N ALA A 43 -6.54 -2.18 -4.17
CA ALA A 43 -7.15 -0.93 -4.62
C ALA A 43 -6.21 -0.03 -5.44
N LEU A 44 -4.91 -0.33 -5.48
CA LEU A 44 -3.94 0.42 -6.29
C LEU A 44 -4.12 0.10 -7.79
N PRO A 45 -3.87 1.07 -8.69
CA PRO A 45 -3.98 0.87 -10.14
C PRO A 45 -2.75 0.12 -10.68
N LEU A 46 -2.51 -1.09 -10.18
CA LEU A 46 -1.36 -1.92 -10.51
C LEU A 46 -1.81 -3.33 -10.87
N PRO A 47 -1.05 -4.05 -11.71
CA PRO A 47 -1.37 -5.43 -12.03
C PRO A 47 -1.22 -6.34 -10.79
N PRO A 48 -2.03 -7.41 -10.67
CA PRO A 48 -1.98 -8.32 -9.51
C PRO A 48 -0.61 -8.95 -9.27
N SER A 49 0.15 -9.21 -10.33
CA SER A 49 1.52 -9.75 -10.25
C SER A 49 2.47 -8.83 -9.48
N THR A 50 2.39 -7.52 -9.70
CA THR A 50 3.19 -6.53 -8.97
C THR A 50 2.73 -6.45 -7.53
N ILE A 51 1.41 -6.38 -7.30
CA ILE A 51 0.81 -6.29 -5.96
C ILE A 51 1.28 -7.45 -5.06
N ALA A 52 1.33 -8.67 -5.59
CA ALA A 52 1.74 -9.86 -4.84
C ALA A 52 3.18 -9.79 -4.27
N THR A 53 4.03 -8.94 -4.84
CA THR A 53 5.43 -8.77 -4.41
C THR A 53 5.64 -7.59 -3.46
N LEU A 54 4.61 -6.76 -3.25
CA LEU A 54 4.74 -5.55 -2.43
C LEU A 54 4.82 -5.87 -0.94
N ASP A 55 5.73 -5.19 -0.25
CA ASP A 55 5.72 -5.13 1.21
C ASP A 55 4.80 -4.01 1.73
N LYS A 56 4.48 -4.04 3.03
CA LYS A 56 3.58 -3.06 3.66
C LYS A 56 4.05 -1.62 3.47
N ALA A 57 5.35 -1.38 3.54
CA ALA A 57 5.92 -0.04 3.38
C ALA A 57 5.74 0.47 1.94
N SER A 58 5.96 -0.39 0.95
CA SER A 58 5.75 -0.02 -0.46
C SER A 58 4.28 0.20 -0.77
N VAL A 59 3.36 -0.59 -0.22
CA VAL A 59 1.91 -0.33 -0.34
C VAL A 59 1.57 1.06 0.19
N MET A 60 2.07 1.44 1.38
CA MET A 60 1.85 2.78 1.92
C MET A 60 2.44 3.87 1.01
N ARG A 61 3.69 3.70 0.56
CA ARG A 61 4.36 4.68 -0.30
C ARG A 61 3.59 4.88 -1.60
N LEU A 62 3.21 3.80 -2.27
CA LEU A 62 2.44 3.84 -3.52
C LEU A 62 1.06 4.47 -3.32
N ALA A 63 0.35 4.14 -2.23
CA ALA A 63 -0.95 4.74 -1.92
C ALA A 63 -0.84 6.26 -1.69
N ILE A 64 0.16 6.70 -0.91
CA ILE A 64 0.40 8.13 -0.66
C ILE A 64 0.76 8.84 -1.97
N SER A 65 1.71 8.29 -2.74
CA SER A 65 2.12 8.82 -4.04
C SER A 65 0.95 8.93 -5.01
N TYR A 66 0.10 7.90 -5.09
CA TYR A 66 -1.09 7.90 -5.94
C TYR A 66 -2.11 8.98 -5.54
N LEU A 67 -2.33 9.19 -4.24
CA LEU A 67 -3.21 10.27 -3.77
C LEU A 67 -2.63 11.64 -4.09
N ARG A 68 -1.32 11.85 -3.88
CA ARG A 68 -0.63 13.11 -4.17
C ARG A 68 -0.69 13.45 -5.66
N ILE A 69 -0.42 12.49 -6.56
CA ILE A 69 -0.47 12.76 -8.00
C ILE A 69 -1.88 13.12 -8.44
N ARG A 70 -2.93 12.48 -7.89
CA ARG A 70 -4.33 12.86 -8.17
C ARG A 70 -4.63 14.28 -7.70
N THR A 71 -4.11 14.70 -6.55
CA THR A 71 -4.26 16.08 -6.08
C THR A 71 -3.55 17.06 -7.02
N VAL A 72 -2.32 16.78 -7.44
CA VAL A 72 -1.59 17.63 -8.42
C VAL A 72 -2.39 17.73 -9.72
N LEU A 73 -2.82 16.61 -10.28
CA LEU A 73 -3.62 16.58 -11.51
C LEU A 73 -4.96 17.33 -11.36
N SER A 74 -5.56 17.34 -10.16
CA SER A 74 -6.80 18.09 -9.92
C SER A 74 -6.63 19.60 -10.01
N THR A 75 -5.42 20.13 -9.79
CA THR A 75 -5.11 21.56 -9.90
C THR A 75 -4.92 22.04 -11.34
N ILE A 76 -4.71 21.12 -12.29
CA ILE A 76 -4.54 21.46 -13.70
C ILE A 76 -5.88 22.01 -14.25
N PRO A 77 -5.89 23.25 -14.81
CA PRO A 77 -7.10 23.87 -15.33
C PRO A 77 -7.77 23.00 -16.39
N SER A 78 -9.10 22.99 -16.39
CA SER A 78 -9.87 22.14 -17.31
C SER A 78 -9.65 22.47 -18.79
N GLU A 79 -9.19 23.69 -19.09
CA GLU A 79 -8.85 24.16 -20.45
C GLU A 79 -7.64 23.44 -21.05
N VAL A 80 -6.75 22.93 -20.19
CA VAL A 80 -5.54 22.20 -20.57
C VAL A 80 -5.72 20.69 -20.42
N ARG A 81 -6.85 20.24 -19.85
CA ARG A 81 -7.14 18.81 -19.76
C ARG A 81 -7.47 18.30 -21.16
N PRO A 82 -6.93 17.14 -21.57
CA PRO A 82 -7.31 16.56 -22.84
C PRO A 82 -8.82 16.37 -22.86
N VAL A 83 -9.47 17.03 -23.83
CA VAL A 83 -10.87 16.76 -24.20
C VAL A 83 -10.93 15.27 -24.52
N LYS A 84 -11.95 14.56 -24.02
CA LYS A 84 -12.13 13.09 -24.16
C LYS A 84 -11.47 12.59 -25.44
N ALA A 85 -10.35 11.88 -25.25
CA ALA A 85 -9.53 11.35 -26.33
C ALA A 85 -10.45 10.64 -27.33
N SER A 86 -10.35 11.01 -28.61
CA SER A 86 -10.95 10.16 -29.63
C SER A 86 -10.29 8.78 -29.58
N PRO A 87 -10.93 7.71 -30.09
CA PRO A 87 -10.30 6.39 -30.12
C PRO A 87 -8.93 6.37 -30.81
N ALA A 88 -8.69 7.33 -31.72
CA ALA A 88 -7.39 7.53 -32.36
C ALA A 88 -6.35 8.12 -31.40
N ASP A 89 -6.74 9.08 -30.55
CA ASP A 89 -5.84 9.72 -29.57
C ASP A 89 -5.37 8.71 -28.50
N GLU A 90 -6.25 7.85 -28.00
CA GLU A 90 -5.88 6.77 -27.06
C GLU A 90 -4.85 5.80 -27.67
N GLN A 91 -4.89 5.59 -28.98
CA GLN A 91 -3.97 4.71 -29.69
C GLN A 91 -2.56 5.30 -29.77
N HIS A 92 -2.44 6.63 -29.74
CA HIS A 92 -1.17 7.36 -29.78
C HIS A 92 -0.58 7.61 -28.39
N ASP A 93 -1.35 7.50 -27.30
CA ASP A 93 -0.88 7.81 -25.94
C ASP A 93 0.36 7.00 -25.54
N SER A 94 0.39 5.72 -25.89
CA SER A 94 1.56 4.85 -25.63
C SER A 94 2.81 5.23 -26.41
N LEU A 95 2.68 5.98 -27.51
CA LEU A 95 3.79 6.44 -28.33
C LEU A 95 4.49 7.65 -27.71
N PHE A 96 3.80 8.50 -26.95
CA PHE A 96 4.41 9.69 -26.35
C PHE A 96 5.56 9.32 -25.42
N LEU A 97 5.37 8.32 -24.56
CA LEU A 97 6.42 7.81 -23.67
C LEU A 97 7.56 7.11 -24.42
N LYS A 98 7.28 6.48 -25.57
CA LYS A 98 8.30 5.82 -26.40
C LYS A 98 9.12 6.80 -27.22
N ALA A 99 8.50 7.89 -27.68
CA ALA A 99 9.15 8.96 -28.41
C ALA A 99 9.98 9.88 -27.50
N LEU A 100 9.68 9.88 -26.20
CA LEU A 100 10.47 10.58 -25.20
C LEU A 100 11.84 9.89 -25.03
N GLU A 101 12.92 10.56 -25.43
CA GLU A 101 14.30 10.13 -25.12
C GLU A 101 14.66 10.45 -23.65
N GLY A 102 13.89 9.91 -22.72
CA GLY A 102 14.01 10.17 -21.28
C GLY A 102 12.79 9.68 -20.50
N PHE A 103 12.68 10.09 -19.24
CA PHE A 103 11.56 9.71 -18.36
C PHE A 103 10.96 10.92 -17.67
N LEU A 104 9.72 10.77 -17.19
CA LEU A 104 9.01 11.76 -16.40
C LEU A 104 9.21 11.45 -14.92
N LEU A 105 9.67 12.45 -14.17
CA LEU A 105 9.82 12.39 -12.72
C LEU A 105 9.07 13.55 -12.08
N VAL A 106 8.23 13.26 -11.09
CA VAL A 106 7.55 14.26 -10.27
C VAL A 106 8.07 14.15 -8.85
N VAL A 107 8.66 15.23 -8.35
CA VAL A 107 9.26 15.31 -7.01
C VAL A 107 8.55 16.38 -6.19
N SER A 108 8.33 16.12 -4.91
CA SER A 108 7.80 17.10 -3.97
C SER A 108 8.85 18.18 -3.61
N ALA A 109 8.40 19.26 -2.99
CA ALA A 109 9.31 20.29 -2.44
C ALA A 109 10.28 19.71 -1.38
N ASP A 110 9.87 18.65 -0.70
CA ASP A 110 10.67 17.96 0.32
C ASP A 110 11.63 16.91 -0.28
N GLY A 111 11.61 16.71 -1.60
CA GLY A 111 12.47 15.74 -2.29
C GLY A 111 11.88 14.34 -2.43
N ASP A 112 10.61 14.12 -2.06
CA ASP A 112 9.96 12.81 -2.25
C ASP A 112 9.63 12.57 -3.72
N ILE A 113 9.95 11.39 -4.23
CA ILE A 113 9.49 10.96 -5.55
C ILE A 113 8.01 10.57 -5.46
N VAL A 114 7.15 11.34 -6.14
CA VAL A 114 5.70 11.17 -6.16
C VAL A 114 5.25 10.34 -7.37
N PHE A 115 5.90 10.51 -8.51
CA PHE A 115 5.61 9.74 -9.72
C PHE A 115 6.88 9.57 -10.55
N LEU A 116 6.99 8.40 -11.18
CA LEU A 116 8.03 8.04 -12.12
C LEU A 116 7.36 7.27 -13.26
N SER A 117 7.62 7.66 -14.51
CA SER A 117 7.12 6.91 -15.66
C SER A 117 7.79 5.54 -15.78
N GLU A 118 7.09 4.60 -16.42
CA GLU A 118 7.54 3.21 -16.53
C GLU A 118 8.72 3.00 -17.49
N ASN A 119 9.07 4.01 -18.30
CA ASN A 119 10.13 3.96 -19.32
C ASN A 119 11.52 4.36 -18.78
N VAL A 120 11.70 4.32 -17.46
CA VAL A 120 12.98 4.53 -16.76
C VAL A 120 13.91 3.32 -16.87
#